data_AF-A0A7C9DXC2-F1
#
_entry.id   AF-A0A7C9DXC2-F1
#
_cell.length_a   1.000
_cell.length_b   1.000
_cell.length_c   1.000
_cell.angle_alpha   90.00
_cell.angle_beta   90.00
_cell.angle_gamma   90.00
#
_symmetry.space_group_name_H-M   'P 1'
#
loop_
_entity.id
_entity.type
_entity.pdbx_description
1 polymer ?
#
loop_
_entity_poly.entity_id
_entity_poly.type
_entity_poly.pdbx_seq_one_letter_code
_entity_poly.pdbx_strand_id
1 'polypeptide(L)'
;SSNPPVDDQVNASLGAVSSVELCATSKAFLASIQNHSDPVNFFEAVKDPIWCEAMNAELRALEENDIWIVTSLPPGKKAIGCKWIYRTKFKSNGSVDKCKARLVALGCRQQFGVDYW
;
A
#
# COMPACT_ATOMS: atom_id res chain seq x y z
N SER A 1 -53.57 13.14 21.68
CA SER A 1 -52.27 13.23 22.35
C SER A 1 -51.39 12.11 21.84
N SER A 2 -50.50 12.42 20.89
CA SER A 2 -49.66 11.43 20.23
C SER A 2 -48.21 11.73 20.57
N ASN A 3 -47.63 10.90 21.44
CA ASN A 3 -46.17 10.84 21.61
C ASN A 3 -45.57 10.10 20.41
N PRO A 4 -44.51 10.60 19.76
CA PRO A 4 -43.70 9.79 18.86
C PRO A 4 -42.74 8.86 19.65
N PRO A 5 -42.31 7.75 19.03
CA PRO A 5 -41.63 6.63 19.70
C PRO A 5 -40.15 6.90 19.98
N VAL A 6 -39.66 6.24 21.05
CA VAL A 6 -38.28 6.23 21.53
C VAL A 6 -37.49 5.22 20.71
N ASP A 7 -36.83 5.65 19.62
CA ASP A 7 -35.88 4.79 18.89
C ASP A 7 -34.82 5.58 18.09
N ASP A 8 -34.36 6.73 18.60
CA ASP A 8 -33.30 7.53 17.95
C ASP A 8 -32.13 7.90 18.89
N GLN A 9 -31.91 7.14 19.96
CA GLN A 9 -30.86 7.44 20.94
C GLN A 9 -29.49 6.77 20.70
N VAL A 10 -29.24 6.16 19.53
CA VAL A 10 -27.92 5.54 19.25
C VAL A 10 -27.10 6.24 18.17
N ASN A 11 -27.65 7.23 17.47
CA ASN A 11 -26.98 7.87 16.33
C ASN A 11 -26.25 9.19 16.68
N ALA A 12 -26.27 9.59 17.95
CA ALA A 12 -25.77 10.90 18.40
C ALA A 12 -24.34 10.90 18.97
N SER A 13 -23.49 9.93 18.62
CA SER A 13 -22.07 9.92 19.04
C SER A 13 -21.04 10.04 17.92
N LEU A 14 -21.44 10.37 16.68
CA LEU A 14 -20.50 10.78 15.62
C LEU A 14 -20.48 12.31 15.37
N GLY A 15 -21.10 13.10 16.25
CA GLY A 15 -21.28 14.55 16.07
C GLY A 15 -20.26 15.45 16.76
N ALA A 16 -19.18 14.91 17.33
CA ALA A 16 -18.23 15.71 18.11
C ALA A 16 -16.76 15.35 17.84
N VAL A 17 -16.34 15.40 16.58
CA VAL A 17 -15.01 15.96 16.30
C VAL A 17 -15.24 17.43 15.97
N SER A 18 -15.10 18.25 17.00
CA SER A 18 -15.18 19.71 16.91
C SER A 18 -14.44 20.19 15.67
N SER A 19 -15.12 21.06 14.92
CA SER A 19 -14.59 21.79 13.77
C SER A 19 -13.29 22.51 14.13
N VAL A 20 -12.17 21.78 14.04
CA VAL A 20 -10.85 22.40 13.93
C VAL A 20 -10.89 23.06 12.57
N GLU A 21 -10.89 24.39 12.52
CA GLU A 21 -10.70 25.11 11.26
C GLU A 21 -9.31 24.77 10.73
N LEU A 22 -9.26 23.67 9.97
CA LEU A 22 -8.06 23.24 9.29
C LEU A 22 -7.72 24.34 8.27
N CYS A 23 -6.53 24.92 8.43
CA CYS A 23 -5.96 25.87 7.49
C CYS A 23 -6.06 25.32 6.06
N ALA A 24 -6.11 26.19 5.05
CA ALA A 24 -6.13 25.79 3.64
C ALA A 24 -5.06 24.72 3.32
N THR A 25 -3.89 24.80 3.94
CA THR A 25 -2.82 23.80 3.86
C THR A 25 -3.22 22.43 4.39
N SER A 26 -3.93 22.37 5.52
CA SER A 26 -4.39 21.12 6.14
C SER A 26 -5.55 20.50 5.34
N LYS A 27 -6.41 21.31 4.71
CA LYS A 27 -7.45 20.83 3.78
C LYS A 27 -6.83 20.27 2.49
N ALA A 28 -5.83 20.94 1.92
CA ALA A 28 -5.10 20.45 0.75
C ALA A 28 -4.36 19.13 1.03
N PHE A 29 -3.79 18.98 2.23
CA PHE A 29 -3.14 17.75 2.68
C PHE A 29 -4.13 16.58 2.84
N LEU A 30 -5.31 16.83 3.43
CA LEU A 30 -6.34 15.79 3.53
C LEU A 30 -6.90 15.41 2.14
N ALA A 31 -7.09 16.39 1.26
CA ALA A 31 -7.53 16.16 -0.11
C ALA A 31 -6.49 15.37 -0.94
N SER A 32 -5.19 15.62 -0.75
CA SER A 32 -4.14 14.85 -1.43
C SER A 32 -4.02 13.41 -0.91
N ILE A 33 -4.30 13.18 0.38
CA ILE A 33 -4.42 11.83 0.95
C ILE A 33 -5.68 11.11 0.45
N GLN A 34 -6.81 11.80 0.33
CA GLN A 34 -8.07 11.21 -0.13
C GLN A 34 -8.05 10.81 -1.61
N ASN A 35 -7.26 11.49 -2.45
CA ASN A 35 -7.23 11.24 -3.90
C ASN A 35 -6.15 10.27 -4.38
N HIS A 36 -5.25 9.80 -3.50
CA HIS A 36 -4.15 8.91 -3.90
C HIS A 36 -4.14 7.63 -3.05
N SER A 37 -5.08 6.74 -3.32
CA SER A 37 -5.05 5.39 -2.74
C SER A 37 -3.92 4.60 -3.37
N ASP A 38 -2.96 4.16 -2.54
CA ASP A 38 -1.93 3.21 -2.97
C ASP A 38 -2.61 1.93 -3.49
N PRO A 39 -2.15 1.36 -4.63
CA PRO A 39 -2.65 0.08 -5.12
C PRO A 39 -2.44 -1.01 -4.06
N VAL A 40 -3.43 -1.88 -3.89
CA VAL A 40 -3.30 -2.99 -2.92
C VAL A 40 -2.78 -4.26 -3.56
N ASN A 41 -2.82 -4.36 -4.89
CA ASN A 41 -2.39 -5.52 -5.64
C ASN A 41 -1.77 -5.13 -6.99
N PHE A 42 -1.09 -6.10 -7.62
CA PHE A 42 -0.44 -5.91 -8.91
C PHE A 42 -1.43 -5.52 -10.02
N PHE A 43 -2.64 -6.08 -10.02
CA PHE A 43 -3.63 -5.82 -11.08
C PHE A 43 -4.16 -4.38 -11.06
N GLU A 44 -4.16 -3.73 -9.91
CA GLU A 44 -4.46 -2.30 -9.79
C GLU A 44 -3.26 -1.45 -10.18
N ALA A 45 -2.07 -1.81 -9.69
CA ALA A 45 -0.84 -1.07 -9.96
C ALA A 45 -0.49 -1.04 -11.45
N VAL A 46 -0.63 -2.17 -12.16
CA VAL A 46 -0.25 -2.29 -13.58
C VAL A 46 -1.11 -1.43 -14.52
N LYS A 47 -2.27 -0.95 -14.06
CA LYS A 47 -3.14 -0.06 -14.84
C LYS A 47 -2.59 1.36 -14.95
N ASP A 48 -1.70 1.74 -14.05
CA ASP A 48 -1.12 3.08 -13.98
C ASP A 48 0.38 3.01 -14.31
N PRO A 49 0.84 3.76 -15.33
CA PRO A 49 2.24 3.73 -15.76
C PRO A 49 3.22 4.14 -14.65
N ILE A 50 2.83 5.00 -13.72
CA ILE A 50 3.70 5.47 -12.62
C ILE A 50 4.10 4.30 -11.73
N TRP A 51 3.16 3.38 -11.46
CA TRP A 51 3.45 2.20 -10.66
C TRP A 51 4.24 1.15 -11.45
N CYS A 52 4.01 1.04 -12.77
CA CYS A 52 4.84 0.21 -13.66
C CYS A 52 6.30 0.66 -13.66
N GLU A 53 6.56 1.96 -13.76
CA GLU A 53 7.90 2.52 -13.67
C GLU A 53 8.55 2.23 -12.32
N ALA A 54 7.80 2.40 -11.22
CA ALA A 54 8.30 2.08 -9.88
C ALA A 54 8.63 0.59 -9.70
N MET A 55 7.84 -0.31 -10.28
CA MET A 55 8.12 -1.76 -10.27
C MET A 55 9.37 -2.10 -11.09
N ASN A 56 9.52 -1.52 -12.27
CA ASN A 56 10.69 -1.74 -13.12
C ASN A 56 11.97 -1.20 -12.47
N ALA A 57 11.89 -0.06 -11.78
CA ALA A 57 13.03 0.49 -11.03
C ALA A 57 13.46 -0.46 -9.90
N GLU A 58 12.52 -1.08 -9.18
CA GLU A 58 12.84 -2.08 -8.16
C GLU A 58 13.47 -3.32 -8.80
N LEU A 59 12.90 -3.86 -9.89
CA LEU A 59 13.47 -5.03 -10.58
C LEU A 59 14.90 -4.77 -11.04
N ARG A 60 15.14 -3.63 -11.68
CA ARG A 60 16.49 -3.23 -12.11
C ARG A 60 17.44 -3.10 -10.92
N ALA A 61 16.99 -2.50 -9.82
CA ALA A 61 17.82 -2.40 -8.62
C ALA A 61 18.15 -3.78 -8.04
N LEU A 62 17.26 -4.77 -8.12
CA LEU A 62 17.54 -6.13 -7.67
C LEU A 62 18.58 -6.82 -8.56
N GLU A 63 18.54 -6.59 -9.86
CA GLU A 63 19.53 -7.07 -10.83
C GLU A 63 20.90 -6.39 -10.64
N GLU A 64 20.93 -5.06 -10.53
CA GLU A 64 22.17 -4.28 -10.38
C GLU A 64 22.92 -4.54 -9.07
N ASN A 65 22.20 -4.89 -8.00
CA ASN A 65 22.82 -5.17 -6.71
C ASN A 65 23.32 -6.63 -6.57
N ASP A 66 23.17 -7.49 -7.59
CA ASP A 66 23.52 -8.92 -7.54
C ASP A 66 22.89 -9.69 -6.35
N ILE A 67 21.82 -9.16 -5.76
CA ILE A 67 21.16 -9.78 -4.58
C ILE A 67 20.25 -10.92 -5.03
N TRP A 68 19.78 -10.91 -6.28
CA TRP A 68 18.81 -11.88 -6.79
C TRP A 68 19.24 -12.43 -8.15
N ILE A 69 19.39 -13.75 -8.24
CA ILE A 69 19.45 -14.47 -9.51
C ILE A 69 18.08 -15.09 -9.81
N VAL A 70 17.55 -14.84 -10.99
CA VAL A 70 16.38 -15.56 -11.48
C VAL A 70 16.84 -16.95 -11.88
N THR A 71 16.50 -17.96 -11.05
CA THR A 71 16.84 -19.36 -11.32
C THR A 71 15.59 -20.19 -11.57
N SER A 72 15.72 -21.29 -12.32
CA SER A 72 14.65 -22.25 -12.47
C SER A 72 14.39 -22.96 -11.13
N LEU A 73 13.12 -23.24 -10.83
CA LEU A 73 12.76 -23.96 -9.62
C LEU A 73 13.32 -25.40 -9.68
N PRO A 74 14.25 -25.81 -8.81
CA PRO A 74 14.80 -27.15 -8.85
C PRO A 74 13.72 -28.22 -8.61
N PRO A 75 13.84 -29.41 -9.22
CA PRO A 75 12.87 -30.49 -9.07
C PRO A 75 12.62 -30.85 -7.60
N GLY A 76 11.35 -30.94 -7.22
CA GLY A 76 10.96 -31.31 -5.85
C GLY A 76 11.01 -30.19 -4.81
N LYS A 77 11.40 -28.96 -5.19
CA LYS A 77 11.31 -27.78 -4.32
C LYS A 77 10.05 -26.97 -4.62
N LYS A 78 9.61 -26.20 -3.62
CA LYS A 78 8.47 -25.30 -3.74
C LYS A 78 8.96 -23.87 -3.84
N ALA A 79 8.52 -23.13 -4.86
CA ALA A 79 8.83 -21.71 -4.95
C ALA A 79 8.22 -20.96 -3.77
N ILE A 80 9.02 -20.09 -3.15
CA ILE A 80 8.51 -19.13 -2.18
C ILE A 80 7.76 -18.06 -2.97
N GLY A 81 6.49 -17.83 -2.62
CA GLY A 81 5.70 -16.78 -3.25
C GLY A 81 6.30 -15.40 -2.94
N CYS A 82 6.05 -14.42 -3.81
CA CYS A 82 6.40 -13.02 -3.57
C CYS A 82 5.15 -12.14 -3.68
N LYS A 83 5.20 -10.94 -3.11
CA LYS A 83 4.18 -9.93 -3.28
C LYS A 83 4.79 -8.55 -3.46
N TRP A 84 4.07 -7.69 -4.18
CA TRP A 84 4.39 -6.28 -4.28
C TRP A 84 3.83 -5.50 -3.09
N ILE A 85 4.58 -4.51 -2.64
CA ILE A 85 4.17 -3.51 -1.67
C ILE A 85 4.30 -2.14 -2.33
N TYR A 86 3.19 -1.40 -2.37
CA TYR A 86 3.12 -0.07 -2.99
C TYR A 86 2.99 1.00 -1.91
N ARG A 87 3.70 2.11 -2.09
CA ARG A 87 3.62 3.26 -1.19
C ARG A 87 3.92 4.56 -1.89
N THR A 88 2.99 5.50 -1.82
CA THR A 88 3.21 6.89 -2.24
C THR A 88 3.99 7.62 -1.15
N LYS A 89 5.04 8.34 -1.56
CA LYS A 89 5.78 9.27 -0.70
C LYS A 89 5.31 10.67 -1.02
N PHE A 90 5.05 11.45 0.02
CA PHE A 90 4.63 12.84 -0.08
C PHE A 90 5.77 13.75 0.40
N LYS A 91 5.85 14.94 -0.20
CA LYS A 91 6.72 16.03 0.24
C LYS A 91 6.09 16.72 1.46
N SER A 92 6.86 17.58 2.14
CA SER A 92 6.37 18.35 3.29
C SER A 92 5.19 19.28 2.98
N ASN A 93 5.05 19.70 1.73
CA ASN A 93 3.92 20.49 1.23
C ASN A 93 2.68 19.63 0.88
N GLY A 94 2.73 18.31 1.07
CA GLY A 94 1.62 17.39 0.78
C GLY A 94 1.50 16.96 -0.68
N SER A 95 2.36 17.43 -1.60
CA SER A 95 2.39 16.94 -2.98
C SER A 95 3.10 15.58 -3.07
N VAL A 96 2.79 14.77 -4.08
CA VAL A 96 3.49 13.50 -4.34
C VAL A 96 4.97 13.79 -4.60
N ASP A 97 5.83 13.11 -3.85
CA ASP A 97 7.29 13.08 -4.04
C ASP A 97 7.66 11.98 -5.03
N LYS A 98 7.24 10.75 -4.74
CA LYS A 98 7.47 9.57 -5.58
C LYS A 98 6.57 8.41 -5.22
N CYS A 99 6.23 7.59 -6.20
CA CYS A 99 5.63 6.28 -5.99
C CYS A 99 6.73 5.25 -5.79
N LYS A 100 6.59 4.37 -4.80
CA LYS A 100 7.57 3.33 -4.50
C LYS A 100 6.91 1.96 -4.52
N ALA A 101 7.44 1.05 -5.32
CA ALA A 101 7.11 -0.37 -5.28
C ALA A 101 8.25 -1.15 -4.61
N ARG A 102 7.93 -2.24 -3.94
CA ARG A 102 8.91 -3.20 -3.39
C ARG A 102 8.44 -4.62 -3.60
N LEU A 103 9.34 -5.50 -4.01
CA LEU A 103 9.07 -6.93 -4.11
C LEU A 103 9.53 -7.63 -2.83
N VAL A 104 8.64 -8.36 -2.17
CA VAL A 104 8.90 -9.01 -0.88
C VAL A 104 8.54 -10.48 -0.95
N ALA A 105 9.44 -11.34 -0.45
CA ALA A 105 9.18 -12.77 -0.31
C ALA A 105 8.15 -13.03 0.80
N LEU A 106 7.18 -13.90 0.52
CA LEU A 106 6.17 -14.39 1.46
C LEU A 106 6.79 -15.52 2.30
N GLY A 107 7.69 -15.17 3.21
CA GLY A 107 8.50 -16.11 4.01
C GLY A 107 7.76 -16.99 5.03
N CYS A 108 6.42 -17.04 5.00
CA CYS A 108 5.61 -17.70 6.02
C CYS A 108 5.56 -19.24 5.93
N ARG A 109 6.43 -19.89 5.12
CA ARG A 109 6.58 -21.36 5.04
C ARG A 109 8.01 -21.84 4.86
N GLN A 110 9.01 -21.03 5.20
CA GLN A 110 10.40 -21.48 5.09
C GLN A 110 10.69 -22.58 6.12
N GLN A 111 11.08 -23.77 5.66
CA GLN A 111 11.66 -24.80 6.51
C GLN A 111 13.18 -24.76 6.40
N PHE A 112 13.84 -24.54 7.55
CA PHE A 112 15.28 -24.63 7.69
C PHE A 112 15.77 -26.01 7.23
N GLY A 113 16.73 -26.07 6.31
CA GLY A 113 17.27 -27.30 5.72
C GLY A 113 16.50 -27.88 4.52
N VAL A 114 15.38 -27.28 4.11
CA VAL A 114 14.66 -27.64 2.86
C VAL A 114 14.73 -26.50 1.84
N ASP A 115 14.54 -25.27 2.28
CA ASP A 115 14.49 -24.09 1.38
C ASP A 115 15.75 -23.22 1.42
N TYR A 116 16.71 -23.55 2.29
CA TYR A 116 18.05 -22.95 2.37
C TYR A 116 19.08 -24.01 2.01
N TRP A 117 20.04 -23.64 1.14
CA TRP A 117 21.21 -24.43 0.78
C TRP A 117 22.31 -24.31 1.83
#